data_AF-A0A6I5KXD9-F1
#
_entry.id   AF-A0A6I5KXD9-F1
#
_cell.length_a   1.000
_cell.length_b   1.000
_cell.length_c   1.000
_cell.angle_alpha   90.00
_cell.angle_beta   90.00
_cell.angle_gamma   90.00
#
_symmetry.space_group_name_H-M   'P 1'
#
loop_
_entity.id
_entity.type
_entity.pdbx_description
1 polymer ?
#
loop_
_entity_poly.entity_id
_entity_poly.type
_entity_poly.pdbx_seq_one_letter_code
_entity_poly.pdbx_strand_id
1 'polypeptide(L)'
;MRTYIATLVIGLLMINTLVGQVKIGDNPQNLNAASVLELESNNRVLVITRVTNAQMSTINPLPGALVYNTDQGCINYFNGTEWINICEALDNSFTVSTRADSLGQINPNAIDNTIAILQSLNPDGSTNYNFEVNQITGANIVNSSINGDLKIQTASVTGRLLAAKSVSTAKFEDGNNIGEIFRWNGSQWTLTNETALTITEKDSIVGNEVVGPRAGGSLELFGAGLDSDPLTLDVLDGGIGNTELAADAVTTDKILNGTILTEDVANDAITLAKMADNSVGTAELVDDSVDADKINANVAGTGLIQAVDGSLQVDVTQFTGDGTLSSNDGTILISGTPTNSLFEDVQVDVANDAITIAKMADNSVGTAELVDDSITADKINLDVAGTGLLQAGDGSLQVDNSNIAPDWTSITNIPAGFADDIDDDTTYSAGTGLTLTGTTFAVDNATIAPDWSTLTGIPAGFADDIDDDTTYSAGTGLTLTGTTFAVDNATIAPDWSTLTGIP
;
A
#
# COMPACT_ATOMS: atom_id res chain seq x y z
N MET A 1 -169.11 30.58 54.45
CA MET A 1 -167.83 31.26 54.78
C MET A 1 -166.65 30.34 55.11
N ARG A 2 -166.82 29.06 55.48
CA ARG A 2 -165.67 28.19 55.83
C ARG A 2 -164.88 27.64 54.63
N THR A 3 -165.45 27.59 53.44
CA THR A 3 -164.78 27.07 52.22
C THR A 3 -163.79 28.04 51.59
N TYR A 4 -163.92 29.35 51.84
CA TYR A 4 -163.06 30.37 51.22
C TYR A 4 -161.73 30.62 51.96
N ILE A 5 -161.63 30.22 53.24
CA ILE A 5 -160.39 30.35 54.02
C ILE A 5 -159.42 29.22 53.67
N ALA A 6 -159.94 28.01 53.41
CA ALA A 6 -159.12 26.87 53.00
C ALA A 6 -158.44 27.09 51.63
N THR A 7 -159.15 27.70 50.66
CA THR A 7 -158.59 28.04 49.35
C THR A 7 -157.56 29.17 49.42
N LEU A 8 -157.73 30.14 50.33
CA LEU A 8 -156.73 31.20 50.53
C LEU A 8 -155.43 30.66 51.15
N VAL A 9 -155.52 29.73 52.11
CA VAL A 9 -154.35 29.13 52.76
C VAL A 9 -153.61 28.17 51.81
N ILE A 10 -154.33 27.39 51.01
CA ILE A 10 -153.70 26.54 49.96
C ILE A 10 -153.08 27.41 48.85
N GLY A 11 -153.68 28.55 48.52
CA GLY A 11 -153.10 29.52 47.59
C GLY A 11 -151.82 30.19 48.10
N LEU A 12 -151.72 30.44 49.41
CA LEU A 12 -150.53 31.04 50.04
C LEU A 12 -149.38 30.03 50.25
N LEU A 13 -149.66 28.72 50.23
CA LEU A 13 -148.68 27.64 50.37
C LEU A 13 -148.06 27.20 49.02
N MET A 14 -148.50 27.78 47.89
CA MET A 14 -147.94 27.55 46.54
C MET A 14 -147.01 28.68 46.07
N ILE A 15 -146.28 29.32 47.00
CA ILE A 15 -145.19 30.22 46.65
C ILE A 15 -144.00 29.35 46.20
N ASN A 16 -143.99 29.00 44.92
CA ASN A 16 -142.78 28.50 44.27
C ASN A 16 -141.72 29.60 44.35
N THR A 17 -140.54 29.27 44.90
CA THR A 17 -139.36 30.13 44.85
C THR A 17 -138.96 30.30 43.39
N LEU A 18 -139.30 31.43 42.78
CA LEU A 18 -138.83 31.81 41.45
C LEU A 18 -137.32 32.08 41.54
N VAL A 19 -136.50 31.15 41.05
CA VAL A 19 -135.10 31.43 40.69
C VAL A 19 -135.13 32.28 39.42
N GLY A 20 -134.65 33.52 39.51
CA GLY A 20 -134.49 34.38 38.36
C GLY A 20 -133.26 33.97 37.56
N GLN A 21 -133.43 33.13 36.54
CA GLN A 21 -132.43 32.99 35.48
C GLN A 21 -132.65 34.13 34.48
N VAL A 22 -131.56 34.76 34.04
CA VAL A 22 -131.63 35.85 33.07
C VAL A 22 -130.84 35.44 31.84
N LYS A 23 -131.47 35.50 30.67
CA LYS A 23 -130.76 35.43 29.39
C LYS A 23 -130.93 36.76 28.67
N ILE A 24 -129.82 37.32 28.20
CA ILE A 24 -129.79 38.62 27.52
C ILE A 24 -129.22 38.41 26.12
N GLY A 25 -130.01 38.79 25.12
CA GLY A 25 -129.62 38.77 23.70
C GLY A 25 -130.51 37.84 22.86
N ASP A 26 -129.90 37.11 21.93
CA ASP A 26 -130.57 36.23 20.99
C ASP A 26 -131.14 34.99 21.72
N ASN A 27 -132.28 34.47 21.24
CA ASN A 27 -132.98 33.31 21.80
C ASN A 27 -133.25 33.35 23.33
N PRO A 28 -133.78 34.46 23.89
CA PRO A 28 -133.95 34.62 25.33
C PRO A 28 -134.94 33.64 25.95
N GLN A 29 -135.66 32.86 25.14
CA GLN A 29 -136.62 31.85 25.57
C GLN A 29 -135.97 30.50 25.93
N ASN A 30 -134.74 30.26 25.45
CA ASN A 30 -134.02 29.01 25.64
C ASN A 30 -132.85 29.24 26.60
N LEU A 31 -133.14 29.17 27.90
CA LEU A 31 -132.13 29.26 28.96
C LEU A 31 -131.68 27.87 29.36
N ASN A 32 -130.38 27.67 29.58
CA ASN A 32 -129.90 26.43 30.19
C ASN A 32 -130.29 26.41 31.68
N ALA A 33 -130.81 25.28 32.15
CA ALA A 33 -131.20 25.09 33.55
C ALA A 33 -130.03 25.23 34.54
N ALA A 34 -128.77 25.14 34.08
CA ALA A 34 -127.58 25.32 34.91
C ALA A 34 -127.09 26.78 35.01
N SER A 35 -127.65 27.72 34.23
CA SER A 35 -127.13 29.09 34.10
C SER A 35 -127.90 30.09 34.95
N VAL A 36 -127.21 30.96 35.70
CA VAL A 36 -127.86 32.10 36.38
C VAL A 36 -127.98 33.32 35.44
N LEU A 37 -126.96 33.53 34.60
CA LEU A 37 -126.93 34.56 33.56
C LEU A 37 -126.35 33.95 32.27
N GLU A 38 -127.09 34.04 31.16
CA GLU A 38 -126.60 33.73 29.83
C GLU A 38 -126.57 34.97 28.94
N LEU A 39 -125.50 35.13 28.17
CA LEU A 39 -125.37 36.17 27.17
C LEU A 39 -125.14 35.50 25.83
N GLU A 40 -126.07 35.66 24.90
CA GLU A 40 -125.98 35.11 23.55
C GLU A 40 -126.24 36.24 22.57
N SER A 41 -125.31 36.55 21.68
CA SER A 41 -125.56 37.54 20.64
C SER A 41 -124.62 37.34 19.47
N ASN A 42 -125.14 37.46 18.25
CA ASN A 42 -124.35 37.41 17.03
C ASN A 42 -123.60 38.72 16.71
N ASN A 43 -123.89 39.81 17.43
CA ASN A 43 -123.32 41.14 17.14
C ASN A 43 -123.09 42.05 18.36
N ARG A 44 -123.36 41.58 19.59
CA ARG A 44 -123.09 42.30 20.84
C ARG A 44 -122.19 41.46 21.73
N VAL A 45 -121.45 42.12 22.63
CA VAL A 45 -120.54 41.46 23.57
C VAL A 45 -120.83 41.92 24.99
N LEU A 46 -120.42 41.12 25.98
CA LEU A 46 -120.40 41.56 27.37
C LEU A 46 -119.32 42.63 27.55
N VAL A 47 -119.74 43.87 27.76
CA VAL A 47 -118.86 44.90 28.30
C VAL A 47 -119.03 44.90 29.81
N ILE A 48 -118.03 44.37 30.51
CA ILE A 48 -117.93 44.47 31.97
C ILE A 48 -117.59 45.90 32.39
N THR A 49 -117.70 46.18 33.69
CA THR A 49 -117.41 47.50 34.27
C THR A 49 -116.02 47.99 33.85
N ARG A 50 -115.98 49.12 33.13
CA ARG A 50 -114.75 49.74 32.66
C ARG A 50 -114.30 50.80 33.66
N VAL A 51 -113.08 50.66 34.16
CA VAL A 51 -112.52 51.52 35.20
C VAL A 51 -111.06 51.82 34.92
N THR A 52 -110.58 52.98 35.36
CA THR A 52 -109.14 53.28 35.41
C THR A 52 -108.48 52.57 36.58
N ASN A 53 -107.14 52.55 36.65
CA ASN A 53 -106.39 52.01 37.78
C ASN A 53 -106.84 52.64 39.12
N ALA A 54 -107.01 53.96 39.13
CA ALA A 54 -107.42 54.71 40.31
C ALA A 54 -108.86 54.42 40.74
N GLN A 55 -109.75 54.17 39.78
CA GLN A 55 -111.13 53.77 40.09
C GLN A 55 -111.17 52.32 40.59
N MET A 56 -110.46 51.40 39.93
CA MET A 56 -110.40 49.98 40.26
C MET A 56 -109.89 49.73 41.69
N SER A 57 -108.87 50.47 42.13
CA SER A 57 -108.28 50.33 43.48
C SER A 57 -109.17 50.82 44.62
N THR A 58 -110.25 51.56 44.31
CA THR A 58 -111.21 52.06 45.31
C THR A 58 -112.46 51.19 45.43
N ILE A 59 -112.64 50.22 44.54
CA ILE A 59 -113.76 49.27 44.59
C ILE A 59 -113.47 48.25 45.70
N ASN A 60 -114.49 47.91 46.50
CA ASN A 60 -114.45 46.79 47.45
C ASN A 60 -115.27 45.61 46.89
N PRO A 61 -114.76 44.87 45.89
CA PRO A 61 -115.51 43.82 45.22
C PRO A 61 -115.51 42.51 46.01
N LEU A 62 -116.39 41.57 45.62
CA LEU A 62 -116.29 40.18 46.06
C LEU A 62 -115.19 39.45 45.24
N PRO A 63 -114.59 38.38 45.79
CA PRO A 63 -113.73 37.49 45.01
C PRO A 63 -114.43 36.99 43.74
N GLY A 64 -113.72 37.00 42.62
CA GLY A 64 -114.23 36.65 41.29
C GLY A 64 -114.85 37.82 40.52
N ALA A 65 -114.89 39.04 41.08
CA ALA A 65 -115.32 40.21 40.33
C ALA A 65 -114.42 40.48 39.12
N LEU A 66 -115.02 40.93 38.02
CA LEU A 66 -114.33 41.19 36.75
C LEU A 66 -114.52 42.65 36.34
N VAL A 67 -113.43 43.29 35.94
CA VAL A 67 -113.44 44.63 35.35
C VAL A 67 -112.52 44.67 34.13
N TYR A 68 -112.83 45.57 33.21
CA TYR A 68 -111.90 45.91 32.14
C TYR A 68 -111.17 47.18 32.54
N ASN A 69 -109.88 47.07 32.83
CA ASN A 69 -109.08 48.22 33.20
C ASN A 69 -108.68 48.99 31.95
N THR A 70 -109.13 50.23 31.83
CA THR A 70 -108.92 51.03 30.63
C THR A 70 -107.50 51.60 30.51
N ASP A 71 -106.78 51.76 31.62
CA ASP A 71 -105.40 52.23 31.62
C ASP A 71 -104.44 51.11 31.21
N GLN A 72 -104.77 49.87 31.59
CA GLN A 72 -103.99 48.66 31.25
C GLN A 72 -104.44 47.99 29.94
N GLY A 73 -105.62 48.32 29.43
CA GLY A 73 -106.17 47.69 28.23
C GLY A 73 -106.48 46.19 28.37
N CYS A 74 -106.69 45.70 29.60
CA CYS A 74 -106.87 44.27 29.87
C CYS A 74 -107.96 44.01 30.92
N ILE A 75 -108.52 42.79 30.89
CA ILE A 75 -109.41 42.27 31.92
C ILE A 75 -108.61 41.99 33.20
N ASN A 76 -109.14 42.48 34.31
CA ASN A 76 -108.67 42.18 35.65
C ASN A 76 -109.75 41.41 36.40
N TYR A 77 -109.36 40.41 37.19
CA TYR A 77 -110.24 39.78 38.16
C TYR A 77 -109.74 39.99 39.59
N PHE A 78 -110.65 40.12 40.54
CA PHE A 78 -110.28 40.22 41.95
C PHE A 78 -110.20 38.82 42.56
N ASN A 79 -109.04 38.42 43.08
CA ASN A 79 -108.87 37.07 43.66
C ASN A 79 -109.36 36.96 45.12
N GLY A 80 -109.84 38.07 45.69
CA GLY A 80 -110.27 38.18 47.09
C GLY A 80 -109.34 39.03 47.96
N THR A 81 -108.12 39.29 47.49
CA THR A 81 -107.15 40.17 48.16
C THR A 81 -106.66 41.30 47.25
N GLU A 82 -106.49 41.05 45.95
CA GLU A 82 -105.98 42.01 44.99
C GLU A 82 -106.57 41.82 43.58
N TRP A 83 -106.36 42.81 42.71
CA TRP A 83 -106.71 42.74 41.29
C TRP A 83 -105.58 42.10 40.50
N ILE A 84 -105.89 41.03 39.76
CA ILE A 84 -104.95 40.29 38.91
C ILE A 84 -105.20 40.62 37.44
N ASN A 85 -104.16 41.06 36.74
CA ASN A 85 -104.17 41.27 35.30
C ASN A 85 -104.03 39.92 34.58
N ILE A 86 -105.04 39.54 33.80
CA ILE A 86 -105.09 38.21 33.16
C ILE A 86 -104.15 38.13 31.95
N CYS A 87 -103.91 39.24 31.26
CA CYS A 87 -103.09 39.25 30.05
C CYS A 87 -101.61 39.06 30.36
N GLU A 88 -101.12 39.57 31.50
CA GLU A 88 -99.74 39.37 31.94
C GLU A 88 -99.52 37.98 32.57
N ALA A 89 -100.53 37.42 33.24
CA ALA A 89 -100.42 36.11 33.87
C ALA A 89 -100.33 34.93 32.87
N LEU A 90 -100.62 35.16 31.58
CA LEU A 90 -100.71 34.13 30.54
C LEU A 90 -99.73 34.36 29.37
N ASP A 91 -98.69 35.19 29.54
CA ASP A 91 -97.79 35.59 28.45
C ASP A 91 -97.04 34.38 27.83
N ASN A 92 -97.49 33.99 26.64
CA ASN A 92 -96.87 33.13 25.62
C ASN A 92 -96.27 31.77 26.00
N SER A 93 -96.49 31.28 27.22
CA SER A 93 -96.08 29.94 27.65
C SER A 93 -97.28 29.08 27.98
N PHE A 94 -97.58 28.09 27.13
CA PHE A 94 -98.46 26.99 27.51
C PHE A 94 -97.65 26.01 28.37
N THR A 95 -97.55 26.33 29.66
CA THR A 95 -96.89 25.45 30.63
C THR A 95 -97.92 24.45 31.15
N VAL A 96 -97.84 23.19 30.72
CA VAL A 96 -98.57 22.11 31.41
C VAL A 96 -97.69 21.61 32.54
N SER A 97 -97.81 22.25 33.70
CA SER A 97 -97.37 21.61 34.95
C SER A 97 -98.49 20.67 35.39
N THR A 98 -98.22 19.37 35.49
CA THR A 98 -99.08 18.49 36.26
C THR A 98 -98.95 18.95 37.70
N ARG A 99 -99.90 19.75 38.23
CA ARG A 99 -99.87 20.18 39.64
C ARG A 99 -99.64 18.97 40.54
N ALA A 100 -98.42 18.85 41.05
CA ALA A 100 -98.03 17.76 41.94
C ALA A 100 -98.74 17.83 43.29
N ASP A 101 -99.49 18.90 43.60
CA ASP A 101 -100.26 19.03 44.85
C ASP A 101 -101.17 17.83 45.15
N SER A 102 -101.77 17.19 44.12
CA SER A 102 -102.63 16.01 44.33
C SER A 102 -101.87 14.67 44.29
N LEU A 103 -100.63 14.64 43.81
CA LEU A 103 -99.82 13.41 43.65
C LEU A 103 -98.63 13.32 44.61
N GLY A 104 -98.20 14.43 45.23
CA GLY A 104 -97.12 14.47 46.21
C GLY A 104 -97.44 13.72 47.51
N GLN A 105 -98.72 13.47 47.80
CA GLN A 105 -99.13 12.57 48.90
C GLN A 105 -98.96 11.08 48.58
N ILE A 106 -98.83 10.70 47.30
CA ILE A 106 -98.71 9.29 46.87
C ILE A 106 -97.28 8.98 46.41
N ASN A 107 -96.53 9.96 45.87
CA ASN A 107 -95.13 9.81 45.50
C ASN A 107 -94.30 11.05 45.89
N PRO A 108 -93.46 10.96 46.94
CA PRO A 108 -92.59 12.07 47.38
C PRO A 108 -91.53 12.49 46.34
N ASN A 109 -91.31 11.67 45.30
CA ASN A 109 -90.35 11.92 44.23
C ASN A 109 -91.02 12.42 42.93
N ALA A 110 -92.28 12.85 42.99
CA ALA A 110 -92.92 13.50 41.84
C ALA A 110 -92.22 14.86 41.60
N ILE A 111 -91.28 14.87 40.67
CA ILE A 111 -90.61 16.08 40.19
C ILE A 111 -91.48 16.67 39.08
N ASP A 112 -91.77 17.97 39.15
CA ASP A 112 -92.47 18.68 38.09
C ASP A 112 -91.66 18.57 36.78
N ASN A 113 -92.12 17.77 35.83
CA ASN A 113 -91.54 17.74 34.48
C ASN A 113 -92.11 18.92 33.68
N THR A 114 -91.47 20.08 33.81
CA THR A 114 -91.80 21.23 32.98
C THR A 114 -91.26 21.00 31.57
N ILE A 115 -92.14 20.70 30.60
CA ILE A 115 -91.78 20.74 29.18
C ILE A 115 -91.97 22.19 28.71
N ALA A 116 -90.87 22.92 28.50
CA ALA A 116 -90.88 24.21 27.82
C ALA A 116 -90.68 23.98 26.33
N ILE A 117 -91.71 24.30 25.53
CA ILE A 117 -91.60 24.30 24.07
C ILE A 117 -91.42 25.76 23.63
N LEU A 118 -90.20 26.13 23.26
CA LEU A 118 -89.91 27.46 22.74
C LEU A 118 -90.02 27.46 21.21
N GLN A 119 -90.71 28.46 20.69
CA GLN A 119 -90.71 28.73 19.25
C GLN A 119 -89.41 29.44 18.89
N SER A 120 -88.68 28.85 17.95
CA SER A 120 -87.55 29.50 17.26
C SER A 120 -87.90 29.60 15.78
N LEU A 121 -87.51 30.69 15.12
CA LEU A 121 -87.70 30.79 13.67
C LEU A 121 -86.52 30.13 12.96
N ASN A 122 -86.81 29.21 12.05
CA ASN A 122 -85.82 28.76 11.09
C ASN A 122 -85.41 29.94 10.19
N PRO A 123 -84.22 29.90 9.57
CA PRO A 123 -83.78 30.93 8.62
C PRO A 123 -84.72 31.15 7.43
N ASP A 124 -85.57 30.17 7.12
CA ASP A 124 -86.59 30.22 6.05
C ASP A 124 -87.94 30.81 6.51
N GLY A 125 -88.04 31.24 7.77
CA GLY A 125 -89.26 31.81 8.35
C GLY A 125 -90.26 30.80 8.91
N SER A 126 -89.99 29.50 8.81
CA SER A 126 -90.84 28.48 9.44
C SER A 126 -90.60 28.39 10.96
N THR A 127 -91.63 28.08 11.73
CA THR A 127 -91.53 27.93 13.19
C THR A 127 -90.99 26.54 13.55
N ASN A 128 -89.86 26.50 14.23
CA ASN A 128 -89.31 25.30 14.85
C ASN A 128 -89.64 25.28 16.35
N TYR A 129 -90.29 24.21 16.80
CA TYR A 129 -90.54 23.96 18.21
C TYR A 129 -89.34 23.23 18.79
N ASN A 130 -88.47 23.97 19.49
CA ASN A 130 -87.23 23.42 20.03
C ASN A 130 -87.44 22.98 21.48
N PHE A 131 -86.95 21.78 21.82
CA PHE A 131 -86.61 21.44 23.21
C PHE A 131 -85.25 22.10 23.49
N GLU A 132 -85.08 22.81 24.60
CA GLU A 132 -83.89 23.65 24.82
C GLU A 132 -82.56 22.93 24.51
N VAL A 133 -81.63 23.68 23.92
CA VAL A 133 -80.28 23.22 23.59
C VAL A 133 -79.61 22.69 24.86
N ASN A 134 -79.04 21.48 24.79
CA ASN A 134 -78.38 20.74 25.88
C ASN A 134 -79.30 20.05 26.92
N GLN A 135 -80.62 20.03 26.74
CA GLN A 135 -81.52 19.36 27.70
C GLN A 135 -82.02 17.97 27.28
N ILE A 136 -81.78 17.53 26.04
CA ILE A 136 -82.04 16.14 25.66
C ILE A 136 -80.86 15.27 26.11
N THR A 137 -80.98 14.71 27.32
CA THR A 137 -80.07 13.69 27.82
C THR A 137 -80.54 12.29 27.41
N GLY A 138 -79.71 11.26 27.63
CA GLY A 138 -80.11 9.87 27.42
C GLY A 138 -81.36 9.48 28.24
N ALA A 139 -81.65 10.14 29.36
CA ALA A 139 -82.86 9.89 30.14
C ALA A 139 -84.14 10.41 29.46
N ASN A 140 -84.01 11.42 28.59
CA ASN A 140 -85.12 11.94 27.78
C ASN A 140 -85.39 11.06 26.54
N ILE A 141 -84.40 10.23 26.15
CA ILE A 141 -84.49 9.30 25.03
C ILE A 141 -84.76 7.89 25.57
N VAL A 142 -86.03 7.59 25.88
CA VAL A 142 -86.43 6.24 26.29
C VAL A 142 -86.37 5.23 25.12
N ASN A 143 -86.42 3.94 25.43
CA ASN A 143 -86.35 2.90 24.41
C ASN A 143 -87.42 3.09 23.33
N SER A 144 -87.03 2.92 22.05
CA SER A 144 -87.86 3.18 20.86
C SER A 144 -88.25 4.66 20.59
N SER A 145 -87.83 5.61 21.41
CA SER A 145 -88.09 7.05 21.18
C SER A 145 -87.44 7.57 19.90
N ILE A 146 -86.29 7.02 19.51
CA ILE A 146 -85.63 7.26 18.22
C ILE A 146 -85.44 5.88 17.55
N ASN A 147 -85.97 5.70 16.35
CA ASN A 147 -85.85 4.46 15.58
C ASN A 147 -85.32 4.76 14.17
N GLY A 148 -84.66 3.78 13.58
CA GLY A 148 -84.06 3.88 12.25
C GLY A 148 -85.09 3.92 11.12
N ASP A 149 -86.30 3.40 11.34
CA ASP A 149 -87.28 3.21 10.27
C ASP A 149 -88.00 4.52 9.86
N LEU A 150 -88.29 5.41 10.82
CA LEU A 150 -89.09 6.61 10.56
C LEU A 150 -88.51 7.90 11.13
N LYS A 151 -87.69 7.81 12.18
CA LYS A 151 -87.26 8.98 12.97
C LYS A 151 -85.85 9.45 12.62
N ILE A 152 -84.96 8.52 12.25
CA ILE A 152 -83.66 8.83 11.66
C ILE A 152 -83.75 8.56 10.16
N GLN A 153 -83.89 9.61 9.35
CA GLN A 153 -83.94 9.48 7.89
C GLN A 153 -82.55 9.16 7.30
N THR A 154 -82.50 8.63 6.08
CA THR A 154 -81.24 8.43 5.34
C THR A 154 -80.43 9.73 5.31
N ALA A 155 -79.14 9.64 5.65
CA ALA A 155 -78.20 10.77 5.74
C ALA A 155 -78.54 11.86 6.80
N SER A 156 -79.53 11.65 7.67
CA SER A 156 -79.85 12.61 8.73
C SER A 156 -78.78 12.70 9.82
N VAL A 157 -78.01 11.62 10.05
CA VAL A 157 -76.82 11.63 10.91
C VAL A 157 -75.59 11.58 10.01
N THR A 158 -74.92 12.73 9.86
CA THR A 158 -73.68 12.87 9.08
C THR A 158 -72.47 12.89 9.99
N GLY A 159 -71.26 12.76 9.43
CA GLY A 159 -70.01 12.88 10.20
C GLY A 159 -69.84 14.24 10.90
N ARG A 160 -70.60 15.28 10.53
CA ARG A 160 -70.62 16.56 11.23
C ARG A 160 -71.47 16.53 12.51
N LEU A 161 -72.44 15.62 12.58
CA LEU A 161 -73.35 15.47 13.73
C LEU A 161 -72.85 14.44 14.75
N LEU A 162 -71.83 13.67 14.38
CA LEU A 162 -71.12 12.75 15.27
C LEU A 162 -69.75 13.33 15.59
N ALA A 163 -69.47 13.57 16.88
CA ALA A 163 -68.12 13.95 17.31
C ALA A 163 -67.13 12.80 17.05
N ALA A 164 -65.84 13.10 16.93
CA ALA A 164 -64.81 12.07 16.86
C ALA A 164 -64.92 11.12 18.07
N LYS A 165 -64.83 9.80 17.83
CA LYS A 165 -64.97 8.73 18.84
C LYS A 165 -66.36 8.62 19.51
N SER A 166 -67.36 9.35 19.02
CA SER A 166 -68.74 9.25 19.55
C SER A 166 -69.40 7.90 19.24
N VAL A 167 -68.93 7.16 18.22
CA VAL A 167 -69.29 5.76 17.96
C VAL A 167 -68.11 4.89 18.39
N SER A 168 -68.25 4.14 19.49
CA SER A 168 -67.26 3.18 19.99
C SER A 168 -67.61 1.76 19.54
N THR A 169 -66.68 0.81 19.71
CA THR A 169 -66.90 -0.61 19.38
C THR A 169 -68.15 -1.20 20.04
N ALA A 170 -68.47 -0.79 21.27
CA ALA A 170 -69.69 -1.19 21.98
C ALA A 170 -71.01 -0.66 21.38
N LYS A 171 -70.95 0.19 20.35
CA LYS A 171 -72.10 0.72 19.62
C LYS A 171 -72.30 0.05 18.26
N PHE A 172 -71.43 -0.89 17.91
CA PHE A 172 -71.64 -1.78 16.78
C PHE A 172 -72.37 -3.04 17.27
N GLU A 173 -73.10 -3.70 16.38
CA GLU A 173 -73.66 -5.02 16.67
C GLU A 173 -72.51 -6.01 16.87
N ASP A 174 -72.60 -6.84 17.91
CA ASP A 174 -71.59 -7.87 18.17
C ASP A 174 -71.61 -8.90 17.03
N GLY A 175 -70.41 -9.34 16.64
CA GLY A 175 -70.28 -10.54 15.82
C GLY A 175 -70.86 -11.76 16.55
N ASN A 176 -71.44 -12.69 15.81
CA ASN A 176 -71.89 -13.96 16.38
C ASN A 176 -70.68 -14.89 16.63
N ASN A 177 -69.59 -14.71 15.88
CA ASN A 177 -68.40 -15.55 15.92
C ASN A 177 -67.11 -14.73 16.10
N ILE A 178 -66.09 -15.35 16.71
CA ILE A 178 -64.76 -14.76 16.86
C ILE A 178 -64.14 -14.55 15.47
N GLY A 179 -63.57 -13.36 15.23
CA GLY A 179 -62.90 -13.02 13.97
C GLY A 179 -63.84 -12.56 12.85
N GLU A 180 -65.12 -12.33 13.15
CA GLU A 180 -66.02 -11.68 12.19
C GLU A 180 -65.69 -10.19 12.04
N ILE A 181 -65.79 -9.72 10.80
CA ILE A 181 -65.54 -8.35 10.36
C ILE A 181 -66.72 -7.83 9.56
N PHE A 182 -66.93 -6.52 9.56
CA PHE A 182 -67.94 -5.88 8.73
C PHE A 182 -67.44 -5.74 7.29
N ARG A 183 -68.11 -6.39 6.34
CA ARG A 183 -67.82 -6.30 4.91
C ARG A 183 -69.03 -5.76 4.15
N TRP A 184 -68.81 -4.79 3.27
CA TRP A 184 -69.79 -4.43 2.25
C TRP A 184 -69.77 -5.46 1.13
N ASN A 185 -70.89 -6.15 0.90
CA ASN A 185 -70.97 -7.18 -0.14
C ASN A 185 -71.42 -6.65 -1.52
N GLY A 186 -71.53 -5.33 -1.67
CA GLY A 186 -72.06 -4.67 -2.87
C GLY A 186 -73.52 -4.20 -2.73
N SER A 187 -74.27 -4.70 -1.74
CA SER A 187 -75.68 -4.32 -1.52
C SER A 187 -76.02 -4.03 -0.06
N GLN A 188 -75.34 -4.67 0.88
CA GLN A 188 -75.52 -4.48 2.31
C GLN A 188 -74.22 -4.72 3.07
N TRP A 189 -74.15 -4.15 4.28
CA TRP A 189 -73.11 -4.50 5.24
C TRP A 189 -73.47 -5.84 5.86
N THR A 190 -72.53 -6.78 5.83
CA THR A 190 -72.67 -8.13 6.39
C THR A 190 -71.48 -8.43 7.28
N LEU A 191 -71.70 -9.15 8.37
CA LEU A 191 -70.62 -9.79 9.12
C LEU A 191 -70.08 -10.96 8.31
N THR A 192 -68.76 -11.07 8.23
CA THR A 192 -68.09 -12.16 7.53
C THR A 192 -66.80 -12.53 8.25
N ASN A 193 -66.36 -13.78 8.15
CA ASN A 193 -65.05 -14.15 8.68
C ASN A 193 -63.95 -13.60 7.76
N GLU A 194 -62.78 -13.29 8.31
CA GLU A 194 -61.59 -12.94 7.53
C GLU A 194 -61.30 -13.95 6.40
N THR A 195 -61.53 -15.25 6.63
CA THR A 195 -61.34 -16.29 5.60
C THR A 195 -62.28 -16.17 4.40
N ALA A 196 -63.38 -15.42 4.53
CA ALA A 196 -64.34 -15.15 3.46
C ALA A 196 -64.04 -13.84 2.71
N LEU A 197 -63.01 -13.09 3.13
CA LEU A 197 -62.38 -12.09 2.30
C LEU A 197 -61.61 -12.81 1.21
N THR A 198 -62.27 -13.02 0.07
CA THR A 198 -61.60 -13.33 -1.19
C THR A 198 -60.85 -12.08 -1.65
N ILE A 199 -59.77 -11.73 -0.94
CA ILE A 199 -58.79 -10.76 -1.42
C ILE A 199 -58.03 -11.49 -2.51
N THR A 200 -58.62 -11.52 -3.70
CA THR A 200 -57.97 -11.99 -4.90
C THR A 200 -57.00 -10.89 -5.32
N GLU A 201 -55.74 -11.00 -4.86
CA GLU A 201 -54.64 -10.60 -5.73
C GLU A 201 -54.81 -11.35 -7.06
N LYS A 202 -54.41 -10.77 -8.20
CA LYS A 202 -54.90 -11.19 -9.53
C LYS A 202 -54.76 -12.70 -9.82
N ASP A 203 -53.89 -13.39 -9.08
CA ASP A 203 -53.61 -14.82 -9.08
C ASP A 203 -53.66 -15.51 -7.70
N SER A 204 -54.02 -14.80 -6.63
CA SER A 204 -54.25 -15.34 -5.26
C SER A 204 -53.04 -15.98 -4.58
N ILE A 205 -51.82 -15.53 -4.88
CA ILE A 205 -50.60 -15.93 -4.15
C ILE A 205 -49.87 -14.67 -3.66
N VAL A 206 -49.77 -14.50 -2.35
CA VAL A 206 -49.06 -13.36 -1.74
C VAL A 206 -47.56 -13.48 -2.02
N GLY A 207 -46.94 -12.45 -2.63
CA GLY A 207 -45.49 -12.39 -2.85
C GLY A 207 -44.99 -12.97 -4.17
N ASN A 208 -45.89 -13.27 -5.12
CA ASN A 208 -45.53 -13.84 -6.42
C ASN A 208 -45.34 -12.79 -7.53
N GLU A 209 -45.26 -11.49 -7.18
CA GLU A 209 -45.20 -10.38 -8.15
C GLU A 209 -43.92 -10.37 -9.00
N VAL A 210 -43.01 -11.33 -8.78
CA VAL A 210 -41.96 -11.68 -9.75
C VAL A 210 -42.59 -12.37 -10.96
N VAL A 211 -43.16 -11.55 -11.85
CA VAL A 211 -43.66 -11.99 -13.14
C VAL A 211 -42.50 -12.18 -14.10
N GLY A 212 -42.23 -13.43 -14.49
CA GLY A 212 -41.42 -13.73 -15.67
C GLY A 212 -39.98 -14.20 -15.47
N PRO A 213 -39.65 -15.09 -14.51
CA PRO A 213 -38.64 -16.10 -14.82
C PRO A 213 -39.22 -16.97 -15.95
N ARG A 214 -39.07 -16.51 -17.20
CA ARG A 214 -39.39 -17.34 -18.37
C ARG A 214 -38.51 -18.58 -18.27
N ALA A 215 -39.07 -19.75 -18.57
CA ALA A 215 -38.26 -20.94 -18.79
C ALA A 215 -37.13 -20.61 -19.80
N GLY A 216 -35.89 -20.70 -19.35
CA GLY A 216 -34.69 -20.31 -20.12
C GLY A 216 -34.20 -18.86 -19.96
N GLY A 217 -34.69 -18.09 -18.98
CA GLY A 217 -34.11 -16.82 -18.54
C GLY A 217 -33.05 -17.01 -17.44
N SER A 218 -32.55 -15.92 -16.85
CA SER A 218 -31.50 -15.97 -15.81
C SER A 218 -31.99 -16.40 -14.44
N LEU A 219 -33.26 -16.12 -14.15
CA LEU A 219 -33.90 -16.39 -12.87
C LEU A 219 -34.88 -17.56 -13.01
N GLU A 220 -35.00 -18.35 -11.94
CA GLU A 220 -36.06 -19.32 -11.76
C GLU A 220 -36.75 -19.14 -10.40
N LEU A 221 -38.02 -19.53 -10.36
CA LEU A 221 -38.85 -19.46 -9.17
C LEU A 221 -39.09 -20.87 -8.64
N PHE A 222 -38.73 -21.10 -7.40
CA PHE A 222 -38.94 -22.35 -6.68
C PHE A 222 -40.03 -22.22 -5.62
N GLY A 223 -40.63 -23.34 -5.22
CA GLY A 223 -41.65 -23.43 -4.17
C GLY A 223 -43.08 -23.37 -4.68
N ALA A 224 -44.04 -23.73 -3.83
CA ALA A 224 -45.47 -23.74 -4.12
C ALA A 224 -46.22 -22.49 -3.64
N GLY A 225 -45.57 -21.58 -2.92
CA GLY A 225 -46.19 -20.38 -2.35
C GLY A 225 -47.05 -20.67 -1.12
N LEU A 226 -46.70 -21.71 -0.37
CA LEU A 226 -47.32 -22.06 0.90
C LEU A 226 -46.44 -21.57 2.06
N ASP A 227 -47.00 -21.33 3.26
CA ASP A 227 -46.19 -20.96 4.44
C ASP A 227 -45.06 -21.98 4.73
N SER A 228 -45.29 -23.25 4.43
CA SER A 228 -44.32 -24.32 4.60
C SER A 228 -43.37 -24.50 3.41
N ASP A 229 -43.68 -23.88 2.26
CA ASP A 229 -42.92 -23.96 1.00
C ASP A 229 -43.03 -22.62 0.26
N PRO A 230 -42.38 -21.57 0.79
CA PRO A 230 -42.48 -20.22 0.26
C PRO A 230 -41.84 -20.13 -1.12
N LEU A 231 -42.31 -19.20 -1.94
CA LEU A 231 -41.65 -18.93 -3.22
C LEU A 231 -40.25 -18.32 -2.97
N THR A 232 -39.22 -18.91 -3.56
CA THR A 232 -37.85 -18.38 -3.54
C THR A 232 -37.36 -18.15 -4.97
N LEU A 233 -36.72 -17.01 -5.20
CA LEU A 233 -36.11 -16.68 -6.48
C LEU A 233 -34.63 -17.06 -6.45
N ASP A 234 -34.19 -17.78 -7.46
CA ASP A 234 -32.77 -18.14 -7.64
C ASP A 234 -32.32 -17.84 -9.07
N VAL A 235 -31.02 -17.97 -9.30
CA VAL A 235 -30.39 -17.89 -10.61
C VAL A 235 -30.23 -19.31 -11.16
N LEU A 236 -30.66 -19.52 -12.40
CA LEU A 236 -30.47 -20.79 -13.09
C LEU A 236 -28.97 -21.10 -13.25
N ASP A 237 -28.60 -22.38 -13.34
CA ASP A 237 -27.24 -22.76 -13.72
C ASP A 237 -26.90 -22.19 -15.10
N GLY A 238 -25.77 -21.47 -15.18
CA GLY A 238 -25.40 -20.67 -16.36
C GLY A 238 -26.33 -19.47 -16.66
N GLY A 239 -27.23 -19.12 -15.75
CA GLY A 239 -28.23 -18.06 -15.92
C GLY A 239 -27.64 -16.65 -16.02
N ILE A 240 -26.42 -16.45 -15.52
CA ILE A 240 -25.64 -15.21 -15.72
C ILE A 240 -24.72 -15.39 -16.93
N GLY A 241 -25.21 -14.98 -18.10
CA GLY A 241 -24.43 -14.93 -19.32
C GLY A 241 -24.00 -13.50 -19.68
N ASN A 242 -23.59 -13.34 -20.94
CA ASN A 242 -23.12 -12.06 -21.46
C ASN A 242 -24.21 -10.97 -21.50
N THR A 243 -25.50 -11.35 -21.56
CA THR A 243 -26.60 -10.37 -21.62
C THR A 243 -26.90 -9.80 -20.24
N GLU A 244 -26.66 -10.59 -19.20
CA GLU A 244 -26.90 -10.28 -17.80
C GLU A 244 -25.75 -9.49 -17.17
N LEU A 245 -24.53 -9.68 -17.69
CA LEU A 245 -23.35 -8.90 -17.32
C LEU A 245 -23.24 -7.67 -18.23
N ALA A 246 -23.59 -6.51 -17.69
CA ALA A 246 -23.29 -5.23 -18.35
C ALA A 246 -21.77 -5.03 -18.55
N ALA A 247 -21.40 -4.08 -19.41
CA ALA A 247 -20.01 -3.64 -19.51
C ALA A 247 -19.47 -3.25 -18.12
N ASP A 248 -18.25 -3.69 -17.80
CA ASP A 248 -17.59 -3.48 -16.52
C ASP A 248 -18.36 -4.05 -15.30
N ALA A 249 -19.28 -5.00 -15.51
CA ALA A 249 -20.01 -5.64 -14.41
C ALA A 249 -19.07 -6.46 -13.51
N VAL A 250 -18.07 -7.14 -14.09
CA VAL A 250 -17.04 -7.90 -13.37
C VAL A 250 -15.72 -7.12 -13.40
N THR A 251 -15.45 -6.41 -12.32
CA THR A 251 -14.22 -5.60 -12.11
C THR A 251 -13.21 -6.37 -11.27
N THR A 252 -11.95 -5.93 -11.25
CA THR A 252 -10.87 -6.60 -10.51
C THR A 252 -11.20 -6.81 -9.02
N ASP A 253 -11.87 -5.86 -8.37
CA ASP A 253 -12.28 -5.95 -6.96
C ASP A 253 -13.40 -6.98 -6.70
N LYS A 254 -14.13 -7.40 -7.75
CA LYS A 254 -15.16 -8.45 -7.68
C LYS A 254 -14.59 -9.84 -7.95
N ILE A 255 -13.34 -9.95 -8.40
CA ILE A 255 -12.63 -11.21 -8.58
C ILE A 255 -11.72 -11.41 -7.37
N LEU A 256 -11.98 -12.44 -6.58
CA LEU A 256 -11.12 -12.77 -5.45
C LEU A 256 -9.75 -13.26 -5.95
N ASN A 257 -8.67 -12.82 -5.31
CA ASN A 257 -7.32 -13.24 -5.71
C ASN A 257 -7.15 -14.76 -5.60
N GLY A 258 -6.62 -15.37 -6.67
CA GLY A 258 -6.33 -16.80 -6.74
C GLY A 258 -7.54 -17.69 -7.06
N THR A 259 -8.72 -17.13 -7.37
CA THR A 259 -9.89 -17.95 -7.72
C THR A 259 -10.02 -18.26 -9.22
N ILE A 260 -9.29 -17.56 -10.08
CA ILE A 260 -9.20 -17.91 -11.51
C ILE A 260 -8.16 -19.03 -11.64
N LEU A 261 -8.64 -20.26 -11.78
CA LEU A 261 -7.83 -21.46 -11.95
C LEU A 261 -7.42 -21.64 -13.41
N THR A 262 -6.52 -22.59 -13.68
CA THR A 262 -6.05 -22.86 -15.04
C THR A 262 -7.19 -23.33 -15.95
N GLU A 263 -8.14 -24.12 -15.42
CA GLU A 263 -9.33 -24.58 -16.14
C GLU A 263 -10.33 -23.46 -16.49
N ASP A 264 -10.28 -22.32 -15.79
CA ASP A 264 -11.12 -21.16 -16.07
C ASP A 264 -10.60 -20.35 -17.27
N VAL A 265 -9.33 -20.55 -17.65
CA VAL A 265 -8.67 -19.86 -18.76
C VAL A 265 -8.50 -20.83 -19.91
N ALA A 266 -9.30 -20.67 -20.96
CA ALA A 266 -9.16 -21.49 -22.17
C ALA A 266 -7.76 -21.39 -22.78
N ASN A 267 -7.32 -22.45 -23.48
CA ASN A 267 -6.08 -22.42 -24.25
C ASN A 267 -6.07 -21.23 -25.22
N ASP A 268 -4.92 -20.55 -25.34
CA ASP A 268 -4.73 -19.34 -26.14
C ASP A 268 -5.63 -18.14 -25.74
N ALA A 269 -6.32 -18.18 -24.60
CA ALA A 269 -7.16 -17.07 -24.15
C ALA A 269 -6.33 -15.81 -23.86
N ILE A 270 -5.08 -15.95 -23.41
CA ILE A 270 -4.13 -14.85 -23.24
C ILE A 270 -3.29 -14.75 -24.51
N THR A 271 -3.71 -13.86 -25.42
CA THR A 271 -3.02 -13.59 -26.69
C THR A 271 -1.96 -12.51 -26.51
N LEU A 272 -1.04 -12.37 -27.48
CA LEU A 272 -0.04 -11.28 -27.49
C LEU A 272 -0.68 -9.89 -27.36
N ALA A 273 -1.87 -9.66 -27.91
CA ALA A 273 -2.58 -8.38 -27.78
C ALA A 273 -3.07 -8.08 -26.34
N LYS A 274 -3.22 -9.12 -25.51
CA LYS A 274 -3.58 -9.00 -24.08
C LYS A 274 -2.36 -8.89 -23.17
N MET A 275 -1.16 -9.19 -23.69
CA MET A 275 0.10 -9.07 -22.97
C MET A 275 0.72 -7.70 -23.27
N ALA A 276 1.01 -6.93 -22.22
CA ALA A 276 1.78 -5.71 -22.40
C ALA A 276 3.24 -6.05 -22.77
N ASP A 277 3.94 -5.12 -23.43
CA ASP A 277 5.37 -5.26 -23.69
C ASP A 277 6.14 -5.53 -22.39
N ASN A 278 7.00 -6.55 -22.39
CA ASN A 278 7.77 -7.01 -21.23
C ASN A 278 6.91 -7.46 -20.02
N SER A 279 5.65 -7.83 -20.23
CA SER A 279 4.76 -8.30 -19.15
C SER A 279 5.17 -9.65 -18.53
N VAL A 280 6.00 -10.43 -19.21
CA VAL A 280 6.58 -11.67 -18.68
C VAL A 280 8.01 -11.38 -18.22
N GLY A 281 8.19 -11.26 -16.91
CA GLY A 281 9.49 -11.10 -16.27
C GLY A 281 10.06 -12.43 -15.78
N THR A 282 11.17 -12.36 -15.05
CA THR A 282 11.84 -13.55 -14.50
C THR A 282 11.06 -14.20 -13.35
N ALA A 283 10.09 -13.50 -12.74
CA ALA A 283 9.24 -14.10 -11.71
C ALA A 283 8.12 -14.95 -12.31
N GLU A 284 7.69 -14.61 -13.53
CA GLU A 284 6.67 -15.33 -14.29
C GLU A 284 7.28 -16.54 -15.03
N LEU A 285 8.59 -16.51 -15.32
CA LEU A 285 9.36 -17.64 -15.82
C LEU A 285 9.90 -18.46 -14.66
N VAL A 286 9.21 -19.53 -14.28
CA VAL A 286 9.72 -20.48 -13.28
C VAL A 286 11.01 -21.15 -13.78
N ASP A 287 11.86 -21.62 -12.86
CA ASP A 287 13.11 -22.30 -13.22
C ASP A 287 12.84 -23.44 -14.23
N ASP A 288 13.69 -23.53 -15.25
CA ASP A 288 13.58 -24.46 -16.38
C ASP A 288 12.29 -24.34 -17.22
N SER A 289 11.48 -23.27 -17.07
CA SER A 289 10.24 -23.11 -17.85
C SER A 289 10.50 -22.94 -19.34
N VAL A 290 11.66 -22.41 -19.72
CA VAL A 290 12.11 -22.22 -21.11
C VAL A 290 13.16 -23.28 -21.41
N ASP A 291 12.73 -24.38 -22.02
CA ASP A 291 13.55 -25.56 -22.32
C ASP A 291 13.94 -25.62 -23.81
N ALA A 292 14.66 -26.68 -24.19
CA ALA A 292 15.09 -26.90 -25.57
C ALA A 292 13.93 -26.92 -26.57
N ASP A 293 12.76 -27.41 -26.17
CA ASP A 293 11.59 -27.47 -27.05
C ASP A 293 10.96 -26.08 -27.29
N LYS A 294 11.10 -25.16 -26.32
CA LYS A 294 10.56 -23.80 -26.39
C LYS A 294 11.49 -22.79 -27.06
N ILE A 295 12.80 -23.06 -27.09
CA ILE A 295 13.77 -22.24 -27.81
C ILE A 295 13.90 -22.81 -29.23
N ASN A 296 13.41 -22.10 -30.24
CA ASN A 296 13.57 -22.54 -31.62
C ASN A 296 15.06 -22.50 -32.03
N ALA A 297 15.52 -23.45 -32.83
CA ALA A 297 16.91 -23.56 -33.28
C ALA A 297 17.44 -22.30 -34.01
N ASN A 298 16.55 -21.45 -34.52
CA ASN A 298 16.93 -20.16 -35.13
C ASN A 298 17.17 -19.03 -34.11
N VAL A 299 16.80 -19.20 -32.84
CA VAL A 299 17.11 -18.27 -31.74
C VAL A 299 18.59 -18.35 -31.39
N ALA A 300 19.19 -19.54 -31.54
CA ALA A 300 20.63 -19.71 -31.59
C ALA A 300 21.15 -19.06 -32.89
N GLY A 301 21.43 -17.76 -32.84
CA GLY A 301 22.00 -17.02 -33.96
C GLY A 301 23.39 -17.54 -34.37
N THR A 302 24.03 -16.86 -35.32
CA THR A 302 25.39 -17.20 -35.75
C THR A 302 26.37 -17.19 -34.56
N GLY A 303 27.06 -18.31 -34.32
CA GLY A 303 28.01 -18.47 -33.23
C GLY A 303 27.42 -18.93 -31.89
N LEU A 304 26.12 -19.24 -31.85
CA LEU A 304 25.48 -19.92 -30.73
C LEU A 304 24.93 -21.27 -31.19
N ILE A 305 25.01 -22.28 -30.32
CA ILE A 305 24.30 -23.55 -30.43
C ILE A 305 23.31 -23.67 -29.28
N GLN A 306 22.19 -24.32 -29.53
CA GLN A 306 21.32 -24.78 -28.46
C GLN A 306 21.87 -26.09 -27.90
N ALA A 307 22.16 -26.11 -26.60
CA ALA A 307 22.57 -27.32 -25.90
C ALA A 307 21.39 -28.24 -25.60
N VAL A 308 21.68 -29.48 -25.19
CA VAL A 308 20.65 -30.50 -24.90
C VAL A 308 19.70 -30.07 -23.77
N ASP A 309 20.19 -29.24 -22.84
CA ASP A 309 19.41 -28.66 -21.75
C ASP A 309 18.62 -27.41 -22.16
N GLY A 310 18.68 -27.01 -23.43
CA GLY A 310 18.03 -25.81 -23.97
C GLY A 310 18.82 -24.53 -23.80
N SER A 311 19.93 -24.52 -23.04
CA SER A 311 20.77 -23.34 -22.90
C SER A 311 21.39 -22.93 -24.23
N LEU A 312 21.51 -21.63 -24.47
CA LEU A 312 22.29 -21.12 -25.60
C LEU A 312 23.76 -21.07 -25.19
N GLN A 313 24.58 -21.86 -25.87
CA GLN A 313 26.01 -21.91 -25.67
C GLN A 313 26.73 -21.35 -26.88
N VAL A 314 27.95 -20.88 -26.68
CA VAL A 314 28.79 -20.44 -27.79
C VAL A 314 29.15 -21.66 -28.64
N ASP A 315 28.88 -21.56 -29.94
CA ASP A 315 29.35 -22.54 -30.90
C ASP A 315 30.85 -22.32 -31.16
N VAL A 316 31.66 -22.99 -30.34
CA VAL A 316 33.11 -22.93 -30.46
C VAL A 316 33.62 -23.46 -31.81
N THR A 317 32.80 -24.22 -32.55
CA THR A 317 33.14 -24.71 -33.90
C THR A 317 33.05 -23.62 -34.97
N GLN A 318 32.34 -22.51 -34.69
CA GLN A 318 32.26 -21.34 -35.59
C GLN A 318 33.41 -20.35 -35.39
N PHE A 319 34.23 -20.51 -34.35
CA PHE A 319 35.48 -19.77 -34.26
C PHE A 319 36.49 -20.34 -35.27
N THR A 320 36.37 -19.93 -36.53
CA THR A 320 37.32 -20.29 -37.59
C THR A 320 38.62 -19.46 -37.52
N GLY A 321 38.99 -18.99 -36.34
CA GLY A 321 40.31 -18.42 -36.11
C GLY A 321 41.31 -19.56 -36.04
N ASP A 322 41.70 -20.11 -37.19
CA ASP A 322 42.85 -21.00 -37.33
C ASP A 322 44.16 -20.21 -37.22
N GLY A 323 44.24 -19.24 -36.31
CA GLY A 323 45.38 -18.37 -36.06
C GLY A 323 46.58 -19.15 -35.51
N THR A 324 46.87 -20.31 -36.08
CA THR A 324 48.08 -21.09 -35.94
C THR A 324 49.25 -20.14 -36.09
N LEU A 325 50.03 -20.03 -35.02
CA LEU A 325 51.42 -19.64 -35.15
C LEU A 325 52.07 -20.72 -36.01
N SER A 326 52.46 -20.40 -37.24
CA SER A 326 53.11 -21.33 -38.17
C SER A 326 54.50 -20.83 -38.51
N SER A 327 55.47 -21.74 -38.48
CA SER A 327 56.77 -21.56 -39.13
C SER A 327 56.62 -22.10 -40.55
N ASN A 328 56.67 -21.21 -41.54
CA ASN A 328 56.46 -21.57 -42.96
C ASN A 328 57.50 -22.57 -43.50
N ASP A 329 58.64 -22.71 -42.82
CA ASP A 329 59.72 -23.63 -43.14
C ASP A 329 59.83 -24.84 -42.19
N GLY A 330 58.92 -24.98 -41.21
CA GLY A 330 58.87 -26.09 -40.27
C GLY A 330 60.05 -26.16 -39.29
N THR A 331 60.80 -25.06 -39.14
CA THR A 331 62.02 -25.02 -38.31
C THR A 331 61.71 -24.83 -36.83
N ILE A 332 60.54 -24.27 -36.53
CA ILE A 332 60.00 -24.17 -35.17
C ILE A 332 58.72 -25.03 -35.15
N LEU A 333 58.75 -26.10 -34.36
CA LEU A 333 57.58 -26.94 -34.16
C LEU A 333 56.72 -26.31 -33.07
N ILE A 334 55.48 -25.98 -33.43
CA ILE A 334 54.48 -25.44 -32.52
C ILE A 334 53.43 -26.53 -32.33
N SER A 335 53.41 -27.17 -31.15
CA SER A 335 52.53 -28.29 -30.86
C SER A 335 51.78 -28.12 -29.54
N GLY A 336 50.57 -28.68 -29.47
CA GLY A 336 49.74 -28.76 -28.26
C GLY A 336 48.63 -29.80 -28.45
N THR A 337 48.34 -30.59 -27.40
CA THR A 337 47.18 -31.51 -27.33
C THR A 337 46.62 -31.53 -25.90
N PRO A 338 45.29 -31.68 -25.67
CA PRO A 338 44.28 -32.11 -26.64
C PRO A 338 43.19 -31.06 -26.96
N THR A 339 42.41 -31.42 -27.98
CA THR A 339 41.27 -30.76 -28.64
C THR A 339 40.43 -29.77 -27.82
N ASN A 340 40.12 -28.64 -28.47
CA ASN A 340 39.24 -27.52 -28.10
C ASN A 340 39.88 -26.26 -27.51
N SER A 341 41.14 -25.99 -27.84
CA SER A 341 41.75 -24.78 -27.34
C SER A 341 41.51 -23.53 -28.17
N LEU A 342 41.25 -22.42 -27.49
CA LEU A 342 41.30 -21.08 -28.08
C LEU A 342 42.75 -20.58 -28.22
N PHE A 343 43.66 -21.04 -27.34
CA PHE A 343 45.06 -21.49 -27.50
C PHE A 343 45.55 -21.85 -26.07
N GLU A 344 45.90 -23.13 -25.80
CA GLU A 344 46.26 -23.64 -24.45
C GLU A 344 47.71 -23.19 -24.15
N ASP A 345 48.50 -24.02 -23.45
CA ASP A 345 49.95 -23.96 -23.46
C ASP A 345 50.48 -24.26 -24.89
N VAL A 346 50.93 -23.21 -25.58
CA VAL A 346 51.65 -23.33 -26.84
C VAL A 346 53.10 -23.73 -26.54
N GLN A 347 53.44 -25.00 -26.72
CA GLN A 347 54.83 -25.46 -26.60
C GLN A 347 55.60 -25.11 -27.89
N VAL A 348 56.64 -24.29 -27.75
CA VAL A 348 57.57 -23.93 -28.83
C VAL A 348 58.83 -24.76 -28.68
N ASP A 349 59.09 -25.64 -29.63
CA ASP A 349 60.31 -26.45 -29.68
C ASP A 349 61.15 -26.07 -30.91
N VAL A 350 62.47 -26.06 -30.74
CA VAL A 350 63.46 -25.74 -31.78
C VAL A 350 64.20 -27.02 -32.12
N ALA A 351 64.00 -27.53 -33.33
CA ALA A 351 64.64 -28.78 -33.75
C ALA A 351 66.17 -28.65 -33.79
N ASN A 352 66.86 -29.78 -33.71
CA ASN A 352 68.31 -29.82 -33.96
C ASN A 352 68.63 -29.16 -35.31
N ASP A 353 69.68 -28.34 -35.34
CA ASP A 353 70.12 -27.57 -36.51
C ASP A 353 69.09 -26.57 -37.08
N ALA A 354 67.97 -26.33 -36.39
CA ALA A 354 66.96 -25.39 -36.86
C ALA A 354 67.51 -23.96 -36.97
N ILE A 355 68.43 -23.55 -36.09
CA ILE A 355 69.10 -22.24 -36.16
C ILE A 355 70.39 -22.37 -36.99
N THR A 356 70.25 -22.20 -38.30
CA THR A 356 71.37 -22.17 -39.25
C THR A 356 71.97 -20.76 -39.36
N ILE A 357 73.16 -20.62 -39.95
CA ILE A 357 73.79 -19.31 -40.22
C ILE A 357 72.88 -18.31 -40.97
N ALA A 358 71.96 -18.79 -41.82
CA ALA A 358 71.02 -17.92 -42.54
C ALA A 358 69.93 -17.31 -41.64
N LYS A 359 69.69 -17.91 -40.46
CA LYS A 359 68.73 -17.45 -39.45
C LYS A 359 69.41 -16.63 -38.34
N MET A 360 70.74 -16.53 -38.39
CA MET A 360 71.56 -15.75 -37.49
C MET A 360 71.99 -14.46 -38.21
N ALA A 361 71.65 -13.31 -37.64
CA ALA A 361 72.15 -12.05 -38.18
C ALA A 361 73.66 -11.90 -37.92
N ASP A 362 74.35 -11.07 -38.71
CA ASP A 362 75.75 -10.71 -38.45
C ASP A 362 75.90 -10.16 -37.02
N ASN A 363 76.89 -10.68 -36.28
CA ASN A 363 77.14 -10.39 -34.86
C ASN A 363 76.02 -10.82 -33.89
N SER A 364 75.11 -11.72 -34.28
CA SER A 364 74.08 -12.24 -33.37
C SER A 364 74.63 -13.10 -32.22
N VAL A 365 75.86 -13.62 -32.36
CA VAL A 365 76.60 -14.28 -31.27
C VAL A 365 77.76 -13.40 -30.88
N GLY A 366 77.60 -12.65 -29.80
CA GLY A 366 78.61 -11.79 -29.19
C GLY A 366 79.31 -12.47 -28.02
N THR A 367 80.09 -11.68 -27.29
CA THR A 367 80.87 -12.18 -26.12
C THR A 367 79.99 -12.58 -24.95
N ALA A 368 78.73 -12.14 -24.87
CA ALA A 368 77.80 -12.55 -23.82
C ALA A 368 77.19 -13.93 -24.11
N GLU A 369 77.01 -14.23 -25.40
CA GLU A 369 76.50 -15.52 -25.90
C GLU A 369 77.60 -16.59 -25.94
N LEU A 370 78.88 -16.19 -26.02
CA LEU A 370 80.04 -17.05 -25.84
C LEU A 370 80.51 -17.03 -24.38
N VAL A 371 79.94 -17.89 -23.55
CA VAL A 371 80.41 -18.09 -22.17
C VAL A 371 81.87 -18.56 -22.14
N ASP A 372 82.59 -18.31 -21.04
CA ASP A 372 83.99 -18.76 -20.89
C ASP A 372 84.13 -20.26 -21.22
N ASP A 373 85.19 -20.59 -21.97
CA ASP A 373 85.49 -21.93 -22.49
C ASP A 373 84.43 -22.53 -23.46
N SER A 374 83.45 -21.74 -23.95
CA SER A 374 82.47 -22.24 -24.92
C SER A 374 83.09 -22.60 -26.28
N ILE A 375 84.26 -22.05 -26.61
CA ILE A 375 85.04 -22.38 -27.80
C ILE A 375 86.28 -23.17 -27.35
N THR A 376 86.14 -24.49 -27.30
CA THR A 376 87.19 -25.44 -26.90
C THR A 376 88.15 -25.73 -28.06
N ALA A 377 89.27 -26.41 -27.78
CA ALA A 377 90.23 -26.84 -28.78
C ALA A 377 89.58 -27.59 -29.97
N ASP A 378 88.61 -28.47 -29.69
CA ASP A 378 87.86 -29.22 -30.72
C ASP A 378 87.02 -28.34 -31.68
N LYS A 379 86.69 -27.10 -31.26
CA LYS A 379 85.87 -26.15 -32.03
C LYS A 379 86.70 -25.20 -32.89
N ILE A 380 88.03 -25.14 -32.68
CA ILE A 380 88.96 -24.35 -33.48
C ILE A 380 89.73 -25.33 -34.38
N ASN A 381 89.49 -25.28 -35.68
CA ASN A 381 90.18 -26.15 -36.62
C ASN A 381 91.68 -25.81 -36.70
N LEU A 382 92.52 -26.81 -36.98
CA LEU A 382 93.99 -26.72 -36.96
C LEU A 382 94.53 -25.68 -37.96
N ASP A 383 93.76 -25.34 -39.00
CA ASP A 383 94.10 -24.34 -40.02
C ASP A 383 93.87 -22.89 -39.59
N VAL A 384 93.21 -22.64 -38.45
CA VAL A 384 93.04 -21.30 -37.86
C VAL A 384 94.38 -20.79 -37.27
N ALA A 385 95.26 -21.70 -36.87
CA ALA A 385 96.62 -21.40 -36.44
C ALA A 385 97.55 -21.30 -37.68
N GLY A 386 97.65 -20.11 -38.28
CA GLY A 386 98.58 -19.87 -39.40
C GLY A 386 100.06 -20.13 -39.04
N THR A 387 100.97 -19.98 -40.00
CA THR A 387 102.42 -20.15 -39.77
C THR A 387 102.94 -19.21 -38.68
N GLY A 388 103.37 -19.77 -37.54
CA GLY A 388 103.91 -19.03 -36.40
C GLY A 388 103.00 -19.01 -35.15
N LEU A 389 101.82 -19.63 -35.19
CA LEU A 389 100.98 -19.88 -34.03
C LEU A 389 100.75 -21.39 -33.82
N LEU A 390 100.69 -21.83 -32.56
CA LEU A 390 100.32 -23.17 -32.14
C LEU A 390 99.04 -23.10 -31.31
N GLN A 391 98.13 -24.04 -31.51
CA GLN A 391 96.97 -24.20 -30.62
C GLN A 391 97.42 -24.92 -29.34
N ALA A 392 97.23 -24.29 -28.20
CA ALA A 392 97.45 -24.89 -26.89
C ALA A 392 96.32 -25.88 -26.54
N GLY A 393 96.56 -26.74 -25.55
CA GLY A 393 95.59 -27.78 -25.15
C GLY A 393 94.26 -27.23 -24.61
N ASP A 394 94.23 -25.96 -24.21
CA ASP A 394 93.02 -25.22 -23.80
C ASP A 394 92.29 -24.54 -24.98
N GLY A 395 92.81 -24.67 -26.20
CA GLY A 395 92.26 -24.06 -27.41
C GLY A 395 92.77 -22.66 -27.72
N SER A 396 93.57 -22.03 -26.84
CA SER A 396 94.19 -20.73 -27.11
C SER A 396 95.25 -20.81 -28.21
N LEU A 397 95.42 -19.74 -28.99
CA LEU A 397 96.50 -19.64 -29.97
C LEU A 397 97.72 -18.97 -29.31
N GLN A 398 98.86 -19.67 -29.30
CA GLN A 398 100.12 -19.21 -28.72
C GLN A 398 101.19 -19.04 -29.81
N VAL A 399 102.18 -18.18 -29.58
CA VAL A 399 103.28 -17.97 -30.54
C VAL A 399 104.20 -19.19 -30.57
N ASP A 400 104.53 -19.64 -31.78
CA ASP A 400 105.51 -20.69 -32.00
C ASP A 400 106.93 -20.12 -31.96
N ASN A 401 107.51 -20.08 -30.76
CA ASN A 401 108.88 -19.62 -30.54
C ASN A 401 109.95 -20.48 -31.24
N SER A 402 109.61 -21.69 -31.72
CA SER A 402 110.59 -22.58 -32.38
C SER A 402 110.98 -22.14 -33.79
N ASN A 403 110.24 -21.19 -34.38
CA ASN A 403 110.42 -20.71 -35.75
C ASN A 403 110.98 -19.28 -35.87
N ILE A 404 111.62 -18.75 -34.81
CA ILE A 404 112.24 -17.41 -34.80
C ILE A 404 113.78 -17.55 -34.75
N ALA A 405 114.50 -17.23 -35.83
CA ALA A 405 115.97 -17.27 -35.90
C ALA A 405 116.60 -15.87 -35.71
N PRO A 406 117.64 -15.68 -34.87
CA PRO A 406 118.39 -14.42 -34.75
C PRO A 406 119.42 -14.26 -35.87
N ASP A 407 119.53 -13.07 -36.47
CA ASP A 407 120.41 -12.72 -37.60
C ASP A 407 121.52 -11.74 -37.16
N TRP A 408 122.78 -12.20 -37.16
CA TRP A 408 123.95 -11.40 -36.76
C TRP A 408 124.70 -10.78 -37.96
N THR A 409 124.19 -10.93 -39.19
CA THR A 409 124.86 -10.54 -40.45
C THR A 409 125.09 -9.03 -40.64
N SER A 410 124.73 -8.20 -39.65
CA SER A 410 124.82 -6.74 -39.70
C SER A 410 126.06 -6.13 -39.02
N ILE A 411 126.99 -6.94 -38.48
CA ILE A 411 128.19 -6.44 -37.78
C ILE A 411 129.43 -6.54 -38.70
N THR A 412 130.24 -5.48 -38.77
CA THR A 412 131.50 -5.44 -39.57
C THR A 412 132.73 -5.60 -38.67
N ASN A 413 133.83 -6.15 -39.20
CA ASN A 413 135.04 -6.58 -38.46
C ASN A 413 134.83 -7.73 -37.46
N ILE A 414 133.94 -8.67 -37.81
CA ILE A 414 133.85 -9.95 -37.12
C ILE A 414 135.21 -10.66 -37.28
N PRO A 415 135.92 -11.00 -36.19
CA PRO A 415 137.16 -11.78 -36.26
C PRO A 415 136.93 -13.07 -37.05
N ALA A 416 137.93 -13.53 -37.81
CA ALA A 416 137.75 -14.61 -38.80
C ALA A 416 137.12 -15.89 -38.22
N GLY A 417 137.35 -16.18 -36.93
CA GLY A 417 136.76 -17.31 -36.22
C GLY A 417 135.31 -17.14 -35.76
N PHE A 418 134.58 -16.08 -36.18
CA PHE A 418 133.16 -15.84 -35.87
C PHE A 418 132.30 -15.62 -37.12
N ALA A 419 132.84 -15.87 -38.32
CA ALA A 419 132.21 -15.53 -39.59
C ALA A 419 131.05 -16.47 -40.00
N ASP A 420 130.82 -17.57 -39.27
CA ASP A 420 129.73 -18.54 -39.44
C ASP A 420 128.73 -18.57 -38.26
N ASP A 421 128.71 -17.50 -37.46
CA ASP A 421 127.93 -17.37 -36.22
C ASP A 421 128.34 -18.37 -35.10
N ILE A 422 129.56 -18.93 -35.16
CA ILE A 422 130.15 -19.86 -34.17
C ILE A 422 131.65 -19.50 -33.92
N ASP A 423 132.20 -19.66 -32.70
CA ASP A 423 133.62 -19.39 -32.32
C ASP A 423 134.52 -20.66 -32.46
N ASP A 424 135.63 -20.62 -33.23
CA ASP A 424 136.37 -21.83 -33.65
C ASP A 424 137.78 -22.10 -33.05
N ASP A 425 138.54 -21.15 -32.45
CA ASP A 425 139.75 -21.44 -31.63
C ASP A 425 140.25 -20.29 -30.67
N THR A 426 141.08 -20.60 -29.66
CA THR A 426 141.56 -19.63 -28.62
C THR A 426 143.09 -19.51 -28.45
N THR A 427 143.90 -19.47 -29.52
CA THR A 427 145.38 -19.39 -29.41
C THR A 427 145.97 -18.06 -29.90
N TYR A 428 146.78 -17.36 -29.07
CA TYR A 428 147.37 -16.05 -29.41
C TYR A 428 148.92 -16.05 -29.32
N SER A 429 149.63 -15.21 -30.10
CA SER A 429 151.11 -15.05 -30.08
C SER A 429 151.54 -13.58 -29.86
N ALA A 430 152.56 -13.30 -29.02
CA ALA A 430 153.05 -11.93 -28.75
C ALA A 430 154.00 -11.39 -29.83
N GLY A 431 153.83 -10.11 -30.17
CA GLY A 431 154.77 -9.34 -31.00
C GLY A 431 155.95 -8.76 -30.20
N THR A 432 156.98 -8.27 -30.91
CA THR A 432 158.22 -7.70 -30.33
C THR A 432 157.94 -6.59 -29.31
N GLY A 433 158.60 -6.65 -28.14
CA GLY A 433 158.39 -5.69 -27.03
C GLY A 433 157.25 -6.04 -26.07
N LEU A 434 156.55 -7.16 -26.31
CA LEU A 434 155.54 -7.73 -25.42
C LEU A 434 155.89 -9.18 -25.05
N THR A 435 155.54 -9.57 -23.84
CA THR A 435 155.53 -10.96 -23.36
C THR A 435 154.10 -11.40 -23.10
N LEU A 436 153.67 -12.55 -23.64
CA LEU A 436 152.36 -13.15 -23.38
C LEU A 436 152.49 -14.24 -22.32
N THR A 437 151.75 -14.10 -21.21
CA THR A 437 151.61 -15.14 -20.19
C THR A 437 150.13 -15.47 -20.02
N GLY A 438 149.71 -16.69 -20.38
CA GLY A 438 148.30 -17.06 -20.48
C GLY A 438 147.61 -16.31 -21.62
N THR A 439 146.54 -15.57 -21.31
CA THR A 439 145.81 -14.69 -22.25
C THR A 439 146.17 -13.21 -22.10
N THR A 440 147.15 -12.86 -21.28
CA THR A 440 147.51 -11.47 -20.98
C THR A 440 148.84 -11.08 -21.61
N PHE A 441 148.82 -10.08 -22.50
CA PHE A 441 150.02 -9.44 -23.02
C PHE A 441 150.52 -8.38 -22.03
N ALA A 442 151.80 -8.46 -21.67
CA ALA A 442 152.49 -7.47 -20.85
C ALA A 442 153.67 -6.89 -21.63
N VAL A 443 154.05 -5.66 -21.29
CA VAL A 443 155.22 -4.99 -21.89
C VAL A 443 156.51 -5.62 -21.36
N ASP A 444 157.41 -6.03 -22.25
CA ASP A 444 158.68 -6.67 -21.89
C ASP A 444 159.70 -5.62 -21.42
N ASN A 445 159.70 -5.39 -20.11
CA ASN A 445 160.56 -4.38 -19.48
C ASN A 445 162.05 -4.75 -19.45
N ALA A 446 162.45 -5.95 -19.93
CA ALA A 446 163.86 -6.34 -20.05
C ALA A 446 164.47 -5.94 -21.41
N THR A 447 163.65 -5.71 -22.44
CA THR A 447 164.10 -5.30 -23.79
C THR A 447 163.76 -3.84 -24.13
N ILE A 448 163.00 -3.16 -23.27
CA ILE A 448 162.66 -1.74 -23.39
C ILE A 448 163.56 -0.94 -22.44
N ALA A 449 164.52 -0.19 -23.00
CA ALA A 449 165.27 0.82 -22.26
C ALA A 449 164.45 2.12 -22.23
N PRO A 450 163.95 2.56 -21.06
CA PRO A 450 163.23 3.83 -20.97
C PRO A 450 164.22 5.00 -21.15
N ASP A 451 163.97 5.86 -22.14
CA ASP A 451 164.74 7.10 -22.36
C ASP A 451 164.08 8.25 -21.60
N TRP A 452 164.58 8.53 -20.40
CA TRP A 452 164.08 9.61 -19.53
C TRP A 452 164.68 10.98 -19.87
N SER A 453 165.50 11.10 -20.93
CA SER A 453 166.24 12.33 -21.28
C SER A 453 165.37 13.55 -21.61
N THR A 454 164.05 13.37 -21.70
CA THR A 454 163.09 14.42 -22.06
C THR A 454 162.34 15.03 -20.87
N LEU A 455 162.57 14.53 -19.64
CA LEU A 455 161.95 15.06 -18.40
C LEU A 455 162.83 16.11 -17.71
N THR A 456 162.24 17.27 -17.37
CA THR A 456 162.91 18.30 -16.54
C THR A 456 162.35 18.25 -15.11
N GLY A 457 163.22 18.36 -14.09
CA GLY A 457 162.83 18.37 -12.66
C GLY A 457 163.16 17.10 -11.84
N ILE A 458 164.07 16.24 -12.30
CA ILE A 458 164.45 14.99 -11.62
C ILE A 458 165.19 15.28 -10.28
N PRO A 459 164.72 14.77 -9.12
CA PRO A 459 165.39 14.90 -7.82
C PRO A 459 166.78 14.23 -7.80
N ALA A 460 167.69 14.74 -6.96
CA ALA A 460 169.11 14.33 -6.97
C ALA A 460 169.37 12.84 -6.71
N GLY A 461 168.49 12.15 -5.97
CA GLY A 461 168.57 10.70 -5.73
C GLY A 461 168.03 9.83 -6.87
N PHE A 462 167.71 10.41 -8.04
CA PHE A 462 167.25 9.71 -9.24
C PHE A 462 168.04 10.12 -10.49
N ALA A 463 169.19 10.78 -10.31
CA ALA A 463 170.01 11.29 -11.42
C ALA A 463 170.83 10.20 -12.14
N ASP A 464 170.87 8.98 -11.61
CA ASP A 464 171.55 7.79 -12.16
C ASP A 464 170.61 6.57 -12.30
N ASP A 465 169.29 6.79 -12.29
CA ASP A 465 168.23 5.79 -12.49
C ASP A 465 168.13 4.68 -11.39
N ILE A 466 168.60 4.91 -10.14
CA ILE A 466 168.50 3.96 -9.01
C ILE A 466 168.06 4.66 -7.69
N ASP A 467 167.16 4.05 -6.90
CA ASP A 467 166.66 4.53 -5.58
C ASP A 467 167.35 3.79 -4.40
N ASP A 468 167.90 4.50 -3.40
CA ASP A 468 168.93 3.99 -2.47
C ASP A 468 168.67 4.08 -0.94
N ASP A 469 167.43 4.24 -0.44
CA ASP A 469 167.18 4.45 1.01
C ASP A 469 165.89 3.80 1.58
N THR A 470 166.02 2.91 2.59
CA THR A 470 164.97 2.56 3.58
C THR A 470 165.54 2.12 4.96
N THR A 471 165.36 2.87 6.06
CA THR A 471 165.83 2.48 7.42
C THR A 471 164.93 2.91 8.61
N TYR A 472 164.72 2.07 9.65
CA TYR A 472 163.93 2.35 10.90
C TYR A 472 164.58 1.80 12.22
N SER A 473 164.18 2.28 13.42
CA SER A 473 164.71 1.87 14.77
C SER A 473 163.65 1.76 15.90
N ALA A 474 163.89 0.97 16.97
CA ALA A 474 162.95 0.65 18.08
C ALA A 474 163.17 1.40 19.41
N GLY A 475 162.07 1.67 20.15
CA GLY A 475 162.08 2.29 21.48
C GLY A 475 161.92 1.32 22.67
N THR A 476 162.20 1.81 23.88
CA THR A 476 162.24 1.03 25.14
C THR A 476 160.98 0.21 25.42
N GLY A 477 161.15 -1.06 25.80
CA GLY A 477 160.07 -2.04 25.99
C GLY A 477 159.77 -2.89 24.75
N LEU A 478 160.38 -2.55 23.61
CA LEU A 478 160.31 -3.31 22.36
C LEU A 478 161.71 -3.62 21.82
N THR A 479 161.85 -4.77 21.19
CA THR A 479 163.02 -5.15 20.38
C THR A 479 162.62 -5.26 18.91
N LEU A 480 163.43 -4.70 17.99
CA LEU A 480 163.26 -4.82 16.54
C LEU A 480 164.27 -5.81 15.97
N THR A 481 163.79 -6.74 15.14
CA THR A 481 164.63 -7.66 14.37
C THR A 481 164.14 -7.69 12.92
N GLY A 482 164.98 -7.25 11.98
CA GLY A 482 164.56 -6.94 10.62
C GLY A 482 163.59 -5.76 10.62
N THR A 483 162.38 -5.98 10.12
CA THR A 483 161.29 -4.97 10.06
C THR A 483 160.17 -5.22 11.08
N THR A 484 160.32 -6.17 12.00
CA THR A 484 159.26 -6.56 12.97
C THR A 484 159.62 -6.22 14.41
N PHE A 485 158.71 -5.54 15.13
CA PHE A 485 158.86 -5.19 16.55
C PHE A 485 158.14 -6.21 17.46
N ALA A 486 158.76 -6.59 18.58
CA ALA A 486 158.18 -7.47 19.61
C ALA A 486 158.45 -6.92 21.03
N VAL A 487 157.63 -7.31 22.01
CA VAL A 487 157.71 -6.84 23.41
C VAL A 487 158.84 -7.54 24.19
N ASP A 488 159.63 -6.77 24.94
CA ASP A 488 160.75 -7.27 25.75
C ASP A 488 160.31 -7.73 27.16
N ASN A 489 160.17 -9.04 27.33
CA ASN A 489 159.70 -9.66 28.58
C ASN A 489 160.72 -9.62 29.74
N ALA A 490 161.95 -9.14 29.54
CA ALA A 490 162.95 -9.06 30.61
C ALA A 490 162.79 -7.82 31.53
N THR A 491 162.05 -6.80 31.08
CA THR A 491 161.89 -5.52 31.80
C THR A 491 160.52 -5.34 32.45
N ILE A 492 159.60 -6.30 32.27
CA ILE A 492 158.23 -6.25 32.81
C ILE A 492 158.15 -7.18 34.03
N ALA A 493 158.28 -6.63 35.23
CA ALA A 493 158.04 -7.35 36.48
C ALA A 493 156.53 -7.38 36.78
N PRO A 494 155.87 -8.54 36.79
CA PRO A 494 154.44 -8.60 37.05
C PRO A 494 154.15 -8.48 38.56
N ASP A 495 153.30 -7.53 38.95
CA ASP A 495 152.79 -7.38 40.32
C ASP A 495 151.55 -8.27 40.52
N TRP A 496 151.68 -9.30 41.35
CA TRP A 496 150.61 -10.24 41.72
C TRP A 496 150.12 -10.04 43.17
N SER A 497 150.45 -8.92 43.82
CA SER A 497 150.16 -8.64 45.23
C SER A 497 148.67 -8.56 45.61
N THR A 498 147.75 -8.69 44.66
CA THR A 498 146.29 -8.66 44.90
C THR A 498 145.56 -9.97 44.56
N LEU A 499 146.27 -11.02 44.12
CA LEU A 499 145.69 -12.36 44.00
C LEU A 499 145.89 -13.15 45.30
N THR A 500 144.81 -13.64 45.90
CA THR A 500 144.85 -14.64 46.98
C THR A 500 143.97 -15.84 46.60
N GLY A 501 144.47 -17.06 46.83
CA GLY A 501 143.67 -18.29 47.00
C GLY A 501 142.94 -18.89 45.77
N ILE A 502 143.56 -19.30 44.65
CA ILE A 502 144.78 -20.12 44.50
C ILE A 502 144.80 -21.24 45.55
N PRO A 503 144.28 -22.43 45.23
CA PRO A 503 144.84 -23.28 44.17
C PRO A 503 144.13 -23.16 42.81
#